data_AF-A0A3D1KCT8-F1
#
_entry.id   AF-A0A3D1KCT8-F1
#
_cell.length_a   1.000
_cell.length_b   1.000
_cell.length_c   1.000
_cell.angle_alpha   90.00
_cell.angle_beta   90.00
_cell.angle_gamma   90.00
#
_symmetry.space_group_name_H-M   'P 1'
#
loop_
_entity.id
_entity.type
_entity.pdbx_description
1 polymer ?
#
loop_
_entity_poly.entity_id
_entity_poly.type
_entity_poly.pdbx_seq_one_letter_code
_entity_poly.pdbx_strand_id
1 'polypeptide(L)'
;MKRLIFPAVLVIMAFFAYAAPLPPSKEDAVSLVALTVSDIEQDAPGTIKRIIKGEDTYWDRENREFLVFVMNEEVRVVAHPLKMHLMKMYSEEKDNEGKTYRKDAVVNAMASGSGWVSFSINTKDGKKTMESFYKIVKGSDKKNYIVCCDIEKTAESKQ
;
A
#
# COMPACT_ATOMS: atom_id res chain seq x y z
N MET A 1 49.60 -36.48 -39.38
CA MET A 1 48.29 -36.20 -40.01
C MET A 1 47.47 -35.33 -39.06
N LYS A 2 47.13 -34.11 -39.49
CA LYS A 2 46.32 -33.13 -38.75
C LYS A 2 44.84 -33.53 -38.77
N ARG A 3 44.17 -33.64 -37.62
CA ARG A 3 42.69 -33.58 -37.47
C ARG A 3 42.38 -33.04 -36.07
N LEU A 4 42.09 -31.75 -35.95
CA LEU A 4 40.78 -31.06 -36.07
C LEU A 4 40.11 -30.92 -34.69
N ILE A 5 39.95 -29.66 -34.31
CA ILE A 5 39.45 -29.08 -33.07
C ILE A 5 37.94 -29.29 -32.95
N PHE A 6 37.44 -29.52 -31.74
CA PHE A 6 36.13 -29.01 -31.28
C PHE A 6 36.16 -28.83 -29.75
N PRO A 7 36.12 -27.61 -29.20
CA PRO A 7 35.74 -27.42 -27.82
C PRO A 7 34.21 -27.48 -27.75
N ALA A 8 33.68 -28.42 -26.97
CA ALA A 8 32.27 -28.44 -26.60
C ALA A 8 32.00 -27.25 -25.67
N VAL A 9 31.59 -26.11 -26.25
CA VAL A 9 31.04 -24.98 -25.50
C VAL A 9 29.63 -25.36 -25.09
N LEU A 10 29.49 -25.83 -23.85
CA LEU A 10 28.21 -26.12 -23.22
C LEU A 10 27.59 -24.79 -22.80
N VAL A 11 26.81 -24.18 -23.70
CA VAL A 11 26.01 -22.97 -23.39
C VAL A 11 24.86 -23.41 -22.49
N ILE A 12 25.03 -23.29 -21.18
CA ILE A 12 23.92 -23.36 -20.23
C ILE A 12 23.15 -22.05 -20.38
N MET A 13 22.13 -22.03 -21.23
CA MET A 13 21.12 -20.96 -21.21
C MET A 13 20.35 -21.08 -19.91
N ALA A 14 20.77 -20.33 -18.89
CA ALA A 14 19.94 -20.07 -17.72
C ALA A 14 18.75 -19.22 -18.17
N PHE A 15 17.62 -19.89 -18.45
CA PHE A 15 16.32 -19.24 -18.52
C PHE A 15 15.99 -18.72 -17.12
N PHE A 16 16.36 -17.47 -16.84
CA PHE A 16 15.75 -16.72 -15.75
C PHE A 16 14.31 -16.44 -16.18
N ALA A 17 13.39 -17.32 -15.79
CA ALA A 17 11.98 -17.02 -15.84
C ALA A 17 11.77 -15.75 -14.99
N TYR A 18 11.42 -14.66 -15.65
CA TYR A 18 11.03 -13.42 -14.99
C TYR A 18 9.69 -13.69 -14.30
N ALA A 19 9.73 -14.15 -13.05
CA ALA A 19 8.55 -14.22 -12.22
C ALA A 19 8.13 -12.79 -11.92
N ALA A 20 6.96 -12.37 -12.41
CA ALA A 20 6.37 -11.11 -11.99
C ALA A 20 6.25 -11.13 -10.45
N PRO A 21 6.57 -10.03 -9.76
CA PRO A 21 6.42 -9.97 -8.31
C PRO A 21 4.96 -10.27 -7.94
N LEU A 22 4.77 -11.11 -6.92
CA LEU A 22 3.44 -11.44 -6.42
C LEU A 22 2.75 -10.17 -5.91
N PRO A 23 1.42 -10.07 -6.03
CA PRO A 23 0.68 -8.97 -5.41
C PRO A 23 0.89 -9.01 -3.88
N PRO A 24 0.91 -7.84 -3.21
CA PRO A 24 1.07 -7.74 -1.77
C PRO A 24 -0.02 -8.50 -1.04
N SER A 25 0.39 -9.23 -0.02
CA SER A 25 -0.49 -9.98 0.87
C SER A 25 -1.11 -9.08 1.94
N LYS A 26 -2.06 -9.64 2.71
CA LYS A 26 -2.62 -8.95 3.88
C LYS A 26 -1.54 -8.72 4.95
N GLU A 27 -0.63 -9.67 5.09
CA GLU A 27 0.50 -9.62 6.01
C GLU A 27 1.47 -8.49 5.64
N ASP A 28 1.70 -8.25 4.34
CA ASP A 28 2.53 -7.14 3.87
C ASP A 28 1.92 -5.79 4.23
N ALA A 29 0.61 -5.62 4.00
CA ALA A 29 -0.10 -4.39 4.38
C ALA A 29 -0.08 -4.15 5.89
N VAL A 30 -0.30 -5.18 6.71
CA VAL A 30 -0.23 -5.09 8.18
C VAL A 30 1.19 -4.69 8.63
N SER A 31 2.22 -5.30 8.03
CA SER A 31 3.62 -5.03 8.36
C SER A 31 4.02 -3.60 8.01
N LEU A 32 3.63 -3.13 6.83
CA LEU A 32 3.92 -1.77 6.37
C LEU A 32 3.19 -0.71 7.22
N VAL A 33 1.95 -0.98 7.63
CA VAL A 33 1.22 -0.12 8.57
C VAL A 33 1.89 -0.13 9.95
N ALA A 34 2.31 -1.30 10.45
CA ALA A 34 2.98 -1.41 11.75
C ALA A 34 4.30 -0.65 11.79
N LEU A 35 5.11 -0.74 10.73
CA LEU A 35 6.33 0.06 10.56
C LEU A 35 6.02 1.55 10.61
N THR A 36 5.04 1.99 9.82
CA THR A 36 4.69 3.41 9.74
C THR A 36 4.10 3.95 11.05
N VAL A 37 3.33 3.13 11.77
CA VAL A 37 2.84 3.45 13.11
C VAL A 37 4.02 3.71 14.06
N SER A 38 5.01 2.81 14.11
CA SER A 38 6.22 2.99 14.92
C SER A 38 6.96 4.28 14.54
N ASP A 39 7.10 4.56 13.24
CA ASP A 39 7.79 5.77 12.76
C ASP A 39 7.02 7.06 13.12
N ILE A 40 5.68 7.04 13.14
CA ILE A 40 4.86 8.19 13.54
C ILE A 40 4.90 8.40 15.06
N GLU A 41 4.94 7.33 15.87
CA GLU A 41 5.11 7.42 17.33
C GLU A 41 6.44 8.09 17.69
N GLN A 42 7.49 7.82 16.92
CA GLN A 42 8.83 8.37 17.14
C GLN A 42 8.99 9.79 16.58
N ASP A 43 8.59 10.02 15.32
CA ASP A 43 8.76 11.30 14.62
C ASP A 43 7.62 11.52 13.61
N ALA A 44 6.46 11.96 14.10
CA ALA A 44 5.31 12.23 13.24
C ALA A 44 5.63 13.26 12.12
N PRO A 45 6.20 14.45 12.41
CA PRO A 45 6.46 15.44 11.36
C PRO A 45 7.46 14.96 10.31
N GLY A 46 8.53 14.25 10.70
CA GLY A 46 9.50 13.72 9.75
C GLY A 46 8.94 12.56 8.94
N THR A 47 8.22 11.62 9.57
CA THR A 47 7.60 10.49 8.88
C THR A 47 6.58 10.94 7.85
N ILE A 48 5.70 11.90 8.18
CA ILE A 48 4.75 12.50 7.24
C ILE A 48 5.48 13.11 6.02
N LYS A 49 6.61 13.82 6.23
CA LYS A 49 7.42 14.35 5.13
C LYS A 49 8.03 13.24 4.25
N ARG A 50 8.53 12.15 4.84
CA ARG A 50 9.11 11.02 4.10
C ARG A 50 8.06 10.29 3.25
N ILE A 51 6.86 10.08 3.79
CA ILE A 51 5.72 9.52 3.02
C ILE A 51 5.36 10.44 1.85
N ILE A 52 5.23 11.75 2.08
CA ILE A 52 4.92 12.72 1.02
C ILE A 52 5.99 12.74 -0.08
N LYS A 53 7.26 12.58 0.29
CA LYS A 53 8.38 12.50 -0.65
C LYS A 53 8.38 11.19 -1.47
N GLY A 54 7.59 10.21 -1.08
CA GLY A 54 7.55 8.90 -1.75
C GLY A 54 8.86 8.14 -1.57
N GLU A 55 9.37 8.12 -0.33
CA GLU A 55 10.51 7.27 0.02
C GLU A 55 10.12 5.79 -0.04
N ASP A 56 11.05 4.97 -0.52
CA ASP A 56 10.80 3.56 -0.87
C ASP A 56 10.35 2.70 0.32
N THR A 57 10.63 3.16 1.55
CA THR A 57 10.13 2.55 2.79
C THR A 57 8.59 2.53 2.86
N TYR A 58 7.91 3.53 2.30
CA TYR A 58 6.46 3.71 2.43
C TYR A 58 5.69 3.50 1.12
N TRP A 59 6.41 3.22 0.03
CA TRP A 59 5.83 3.08 -1.29
C TRP A 59 6.69 2.19 -2.17
N ASP A 60 6.11 1.07 -2.59
CA ASP A 60 6.72 0.22 -3.59
C ASP A 60 6.57 0.86 -4.99
N ARG A 61 7.70 1.18 -5.64
CA ARG A 61 7.70 1.77 -6.97
C ARG A 61 7.42 0.77 -8.08
N GLU A 62 7.75 -0.50 -7.84
CA GLU A 62 7.46 -1.60 -8.76
C GLU A 62 5.99 -2.00 -8.65
N ASN A 63 5.43 -1.96 -7.45
CA ASN A 63 3.99 -2.04 -7.22
C ASN A 63 3.38 -0.71 -6.76
N ARG A 64 3.09 0.14 -7.74
CA ARG A 64 2.64 1.51 -7.49
C ARG A 64 1.34 1.65 -6.69
N GLU A 65 0.54 0.58 -6.56
CA GLU A 65 -0.69 0.55 -5.76
C GLU A 65 -0.42 0.18 -4.29
N PHE A 66 0.73 -0.44 -3.98
CA PHE A 66 1.14 -0.79 -2.63
C PHE A 66 1.88 0.37 -1.95
N LEU A 67 1.13 1.16 -1.19
CA LEU A 67 1.63 2.37 -0.54
C LEU A 67 0.92 2.65 0.78
N VAL A 68 1.57 3.45 1.61
CA VAL A 68 0.95 4.05 2.79
C VAL A 68 0.40 5.42 2.49
N PHE A 69 -0.78 5.69 3.04
CA PHE A 69 -1.30 7.05 3.21
C PHE A 69 -1.79 7.24 4.64
N VAL A 70 -1.84 8.50 5.07
CA VAL A 70 -2.21 8.86 6.44
C VAL A 70 -3.37 9.85 6.41
N MET A 71 -4.37 9.63 7.26
CA MET A 71 -5.49 10.54 7.48
C MET A 71 -5.48 11.09 8.91
N ASN A 72 -6.16 12.22 9.12
CA ASN A 72 -6.53 12.69 10.45
C ASN A 72 -7.96 12.26 10.83
N GLU A 73 -8.40 12.60 12.04
CA GLU A 73 -9.73 12.29 12.57
C GLU A 73 -10.88 12.97 11.78
N GLU A 74 -10.57 13.98 10.97
CA GLU A 74 -11.52 14.66 10.09
C GLU A 74 -11.59 14.03 8.69
N VAL A 75 -11.03 12.82 8.51
CA VAL A 75 -10.97 12.09 7.24
C VAL A 75 -10.15 12.85 6.17
N ARG A 76 -9.29 13.79 6.56
CA ARG A 76 -8.39 14.49 5.64
C ARG A 76 -7.12 13.69 5.47
N VAL A 77 -6.73 13.42 4.23
CA VAL A 77 -5.41 12.85 3.91
C VAL A 77 -4.33 13.89 4.25
N VAL A 78 -3.44 13.54 5.16
CA VAL A 78 -2.31 14.38 5.62
C VAL A 78 -0.96 13.93 5.06
N ALA A 79 -0.88 12.71 4.54
CA ALA A 79 0.28 12.22 3.80
C ALA A 79 -0.14 11.23 2.71
N HIS A 80 0.40 11.39 1.50
CA HIS A 80 0.24 10.44 0.39
C HIS A 80 1.39 10.66 -0.61
N PRO A 81 2.08 9.61 -1.08
CA PRO A 81 3.26 9.74 -1.97
C PRO A 81 2.96 10.24 -3.40
N LEU A 82 1.78 9.96 -3.95
CA LEU A 82 1.44 10.25 -5.34
C LEU A 82 0.56 11.49 -5.55
N LYS A 83 -0.19 11.92 -4.53
CA LYS A 83 -1.44 12.66 -4.74
C LYS A 83 -1.64 13.86 -3.81
N MET A 84 -0.57 14.61 -3.53
CA MET A 84 -0.68 15.85 -2.73
C MET A 84 -1.75 16.83 -3.23
N HIS A 85 -1.94 16.95 -4.55
CA HIS A 85 -2.93 17.87 -5.14
C HIS A 85 -4.38 17.33 -5.10
N LEU A 86 -4.59 16.05 -4.75
CA LEU A 86 -5.92 15.42 -4.71
C LEU A 86 -6.42 15.17 -3.28
N MET A 87 -5.68 15.56 -2.24
CA MET A 87 -6.00 15.31 -0.83
C MET A 87 -7.43 15.73 -0.42
N LYS A 88 -7.98 16.79 -1.02
CA LYS A 88 -9.38 17.24 -0.79
C LYS A 88 -10.43 16.37 -1.49
N MET A 89 -10.13 15.80 -2.66
CA MET A 89 -11.06 14.92 -3.38
C MET A 89 -11.18 13.54 -2.70
N TYR A 90 -10.13 13.11 -2.00
CA TYR A 90 -10.08 11.81 -1.35
C TYR A 90 -11.01 11.70 -0.12
N SER A 91 -11.20 12.77 0.65
CA SER A 91 -12.02 12.73 1.88
C SER A 91 -13.51 12.53 1.61
N GLU A 92 -14.00 12.96 0.45
CA GLU A 92 -15.40 12.86 0.04
C GLU A 92 -15.64 11.71 -0.96
N GLU A 93 -14.59 10.99 -1.33
CA GLU A 93 -14.67 9.91 -2.31
C GLU A 93 -15.57 8.79 -1.80
N LYS A 94 -16.50 8.39 -2.65
CA LYS A 94 -17.31 7.20 -2.47
C LYS A 94 -16.81 6.13 -3.42
N ASP A 95 -16.93 4.88 -2.99
CA ASP A 95 -16.69 3.76 -3.89
C ASP A 95 -17.84 3.63 -4.92
N ASN A 96 -17.70 2.66 -5.83
CA ASN A 96 -18.70 2.43 -6.89
C ASN A 96 -20.12 2.08 -6.38
N GLU A 97 -20.27 1.73 -5.10
CA GLU A 97 -21.53 1.39 -4.45
C GLU A 97 -22.06 2.53 -3.57
N GLY A 98 -21.38 3.69 -3.59
CA GLY A 98 -21.74 4.86 -2.79
C GLY A 98 -21.23 4.82 -1.35
N LYS A 99 -20.40 3.83 -0.99
CA LYS A 99 -19.85 3.66 0.36
C LYS A 99 -18.74 4.68 0.64
N THR A 100 -18.79 5.29 1.82
CA THR A 100 -17.78 6.23 2.32
C THR A 100 -16.66 5.49 3.06
N TYR A 101 -15.93 4.63 2.35
CA TYR A 101 -14.97 3.68 2.95
C TYR A 101 -13.88 4.32 3.82
N ARG A 102 -13.42 5.52 3.49
CA ARG A 102 -12.44 6.27 4.33
C ARG A 102 -13.05 6.77 5.63
N LYS A 103 -14.30 7.23 5.58
CA LYS A 103 -15.04 7.61 6.79
C LYS A 103 -15.24 6.40 7.69
N ASP A 104 -15.61 5.27 7.10
CA ASP A 104 -15.75 4.01 7.83
C ASP A 104 -14.42 3.58 8.47
N ALA A 105 -13.30 3.70 7.74
CA ALA A 105 -11.97 3.42 8.27
C ALA A 105 -11.64 4.30 9.47
N VAL A 106 -11.87 5.63 9.39
CA VAL A 106 -11.62 6.54 10.51
C VAL A 106 -12.53 6.22 11.71
N VAL A 107 -13.83 6.06 11.49
CA VAL A 107 -14.79 5.72 12.57
C VAL A 107 -14.39 4.41 13.26
N ASN A 108 -14.07 3.38 12.48
CA ASN A 108 -13.69 2.08 13.03
C ASN A 108 -12.30 2.11 13.70
N ALA A 109 -11.35 2.90 13.17
CA ALA A 109 -10.05 3.09 13.81
C ALA A 109 -10.20 3.77 15.19
N MET A 110 -11.08 4.77 15.31
CA MET A 110 -11.38 5.42 16.58
C MET A 110 -12.08 4.48 17.58
N ALA A 111 -12.90 3.54 17.10
CA ALA A 111 -13.65 2.62 17.94
C ALA A 111 -12.85 1.37 18.37
N SER A 112 -12.11 0.78 17.44
CA SER A 112 -11.48 -0.55 17.58
C SER A 112 -9.96 -0.52 17.46
N GLY A 113 -9.36 0.63 17.17
CA GLY A 113 -7.91 0.82 17.03
C GLY A 113 -7.35 0.41 15.67
N SER A 114 -7.82 -0.70 15.09
CA SER A 114 -7.37 -1.17 13.76
C SER A 114 -8.39 -2.10 13.11
N GLY A 115 -8.27 -2.33 11.82
CA GLY A 115 -9.10 -3.28 11.09
C GLY A 115 -8.98 -3.17 9.58
N TRP A 116 -9.93 -3.79 8.90
CA TRP A 116 -10.00 -3.81 7.44
C TRP A 116 -11.26 -3.13 6.95
N VAL A 117 -11.18 -2.47 5.78
CA VAL A 117 -12.35 -2.02 5.03
C VAL A 117 -12.20 -2.45 3.57
N SER A 118 -13.21 -3.11 3.02
CA SER A 118 -13.28 -3.40 1.58
C SER A 118 -14.05 -2.31 0.84
N PHE A 119 -13.62 -2.00 -0.38
CA PHE A 119 -14.26 -1.01 -1.26
C PHE A 119 -14.03 -1.38 -2.72
N SER A 120 -14.83 -0.82 -3.63
CA SER A 120 -14.69 -1.09 -5.07
C SER A 120 -14.37 0.16 -5.89
N ILE A 121 -13.37 0.06 -6.76
CA ILE A 121 -12.95 1.17 -7.64
C ILE A 121 -13.14 0.79 -9.12
N ASN A 122 -13.42 1.79 -9.95
CA ASN A 122 -13.37 1.65 -11.40
C ASN A 122 -11.94 1.89 -11.90
N THR A 123 -11.43 0.93 -12.67
CA THR A 123 -10.18 1.03 -13.40
C THR A 123 -10.45 0.99 -14.90
N LYS A 124 -9.42 1.22 -15.72
CA LYS A 124 -9.55 1.07 -17.18
C LYS A 124 -9.93 -0.36 -17.59
N ASP A 125 -9.56 -1.33 -16.77
CA ASP A 125 -9.76 -2.76 -17.00
C ASP A 125 -11.04 -3.31 -16.34
N GLY A 126 -11.84 -2.43 -15.72
CA GLY A 126 -13.11 -2.77 -15.07
C GLY A 126 -13.14 -2.48 -13.58
N LYS A 127 -14.14 -3.06 -12.88
CA LYS A 127 -14.33 -2.91 -11.44
C LYS A 127 -13.32 -3.78 -10.68
N LYS A 128 -12.50 -3.18 -9.83
CA LYS A 128 -11.63 -3.88 -8.87
C LYS A 128 -12.20 -3.80 -7.46
N THR A 129 -11.99 -4.86 -6.68
CA THR A 129 -12.26 -4.84 -5.23
C THR A 129 -10.93 -4.69 -4.49
N MET A 130 -10.87 -3.70 -3.61
CA MET A 130 -9.71 -3.38 -2.80
C MET A 130 -10.02 -3.66 -1.33
N GLU A 131 -8.97 -3.89 -0.54
CA GLU A 131 -9.02 -3.93 0.92
C GLU A 131 -7.99 -2.94 1.47
N SER A 132 -8.38 -2.15 2.48
CA SER A 132 -7.50 -1.24 3.20
C SER A 132 -7.34 -1.69 4.63
N PHE A 133 -6.11 -1.97 5.06
CA PHE A 133 -5.81 -2.13 6.48
C PHE A 133 -5.58 -0.75 7.08
N TYR A 134 -6.23 -0.47 8.22
CA TYR A 134 -6.08 0.78 8.94
C TYR A 134 -5.67 0.55 10.40
N LYS A 135 -4.89 1.49 10.95
CA LYS A 135 -4.58 1.55 12.38
C LYS A 135 -4.47 2.99 12.86
N ILE A 136 -5.07 3.28 14.02
CA ILE A 136 -4.89 4.56 14.71
C ILE A 136 -3.57 4.57 15.49
N VAL A 137 -2.90 5.72 15.50
CA VAL A 137 -1.69 5.97 16.27
C VAL A 137 -1.68 7.40 16.80
N LYS A 138 -1.12 7.59 18.00
CA LYS A 138 -0.83 8.93 18.52
C LYS A 138 0.61 9.29 18.18
N GLY A 139 0.80 10.31 17.35
CA GLY A 139 2.12 10.76 16.92
C GLY A 139 2.92 11.43 18.03
N SER A 140 4.23 11.59 17.79
CA SER A 140 5.13 12.34 18.68
C SER A 140 4.69 13.79 18.92
N ASP A 141 3.95 14.38 17.96
CA ASP A 141 3.34 15.71 18.03
C ASP A 141 1.98 15.76 18.77
N LYS A 142 1.60 14.65 19.41
CA LYS A 142 0.37 14.45 20.20
C LYS A 142 -0.94 14.43 19.40
N LYS A 143 -0.89 14.41 18.07
CA LYS A 143 -2.08 14.23 17.22
C LYS A 143 -2.38 12.76 16.96
N ASN A 144 -3.66 12.46 16.72
CA ASN A 144 -4.07 11.15 16.26
C ASN A 144 -3.98 11.07 14.73
N TYR A 145 -3.47 9.96 14.23
CA TYR A 145 -3.33 9.65 12.82
C TYR A 145 -3.95 8.29 12.53
N ILE A 146 -4.57 8.14 11.37
CA ILE A 146 -5.04 6.87 10.84
C ILE A 146 -4.13 6.51 9.69
N VAL A 147 -3.31 5.48 9.91
CA VAL A 147 -2.37 4.94 8.92
C VAL A 147 -3.08 3.87 8.11
N CYS A 148 -3.03 3.96 6.79
CA CYS A 148 -3.71 3.04 5.89
C CYS A 148 -2.78 2.47 4.83
N CYS A 149 -3.01 1.22 4.43
CA CYS A 149 -2.38 0.60 3.28
C CYS A 149 -3.44 -0.15 2.48
N ASP A 150 -3.56 0.17 1.20
CA ASP A 150 -4.50 -0.46 0.28
C ASP A 150 -3.84 -1.63 -0.46
N ILE A 151 -4.58 -2.71 -0.65
CA ILE A 151 -4.20 -3.85 -1.48
C ILE A 151 -5.38 -4.28 -2.35
N GLU A 152 -5.08 -4.88 -3.50
CA GLU A 152 -6.13 -5.54 -4.29
C GLU A 152 -6.61 -6.79 -3.53
N LYS A 153 -7.93 -6.97 -3.45
CA LYS A 153 -8.51 -8.17 -2.84
C LYS A 153 -8.22 -9.36 -3.74
N THR A 154 -7.19 -10.12 -3.40
CA THR A 154 -6.91 -11.38 -4.09
C THR A 154 -8.05 -12.35 -3.76
N ALA A 155 -8.66 -12.97 -4.79
CA ALA A 155 -9.62 -14.04 -4.55
C ALA A 155 -8.91 -15.15 -3.78
N GLU A 156 -9.40 -15.49 -2.58
CA GLU A 156 -8.92 -16.66 -1.87
C GLU A 156 -9.06 -17.86 -2.80
N SER A 157 -7.93 -18.45 -3.22
CA SER A 157 -7.95 -19.72 -3.90
C SER A 157 -8.64 -20.69 -2.95
N LYS A 158 -9.85 -21.14 -3.31
CA LYS A 158 -10.50 -22.25 -2.62
C LYS A 158 -9.51 -23.40 -2.62
N GLN A 159 -8.95 -23.70 -1.44
CA GLN A 159 -8.18 -24.91 -1.21
C GLN A 159 -9.09 -26.13 -1.29
#